data_AF-A0A5Q0LX88-F1
#
_entry.id   AF-A0A5Q0LX88-F1
#
_cell.length_a   1.000
_cell.length_b   1.000
_cell.length_c   1.000
_cell.angle_alpha   90.00
_cell.angle_beta   90.00
_cell.angle_gamma   90.00
#
_symmetry.space_group_name_H-M   'P 1'
#
loop_
_entity.id
_entity.type
_entity.pdbx_description
1 polymer ?
#
loop_
_entity_poly.entity_id
_entity_poly.type
_entity_poly.pdbx_seq_one_letter_code
_entity_poly.pdbx_strand_id
1 'polypeptide(L)' 'MKSELFEQHLLDVYQEAIRFRKWAVAEHLLCAIEACAPAEAPISASVASAYSVLAAEAQKPRRCGTRSKRD' A
#
# COMPACT_ATOMS: atom_id res chain seq x y z
N MET A 1 15.04 -3.56 -17.18
CA MET A 1 15.86 -4.50 -16.39
C MET A 1 16.30 -4.00 -15.02
N LYS A 2 16.97 -2.84 -14.84
CA LYS A 2 17.33 -2.38 -13.47
C LYS A 2 16.13 -1.87 -12.65
N SER A 3 15.18 -1.19 -13.29
CA SER A 3 13.96 -0.67 -12.65
C SER A 3 13.00 -1.78 -12.22
N GLU A 4 12.80 -2.79 -13.07
CA GLU A 4 11.89 -3.91 -12.80
C GLU A 4 12.30 -4.74 -11.57
N LEU A 5 13.61 -4.95 -11.38
CA LEU A 5 14.13 -5.65 -10.19
C LEU A 5 13.92 -4.84 -8.90
N PHE A 6 14.05 -3.52 -8.99
CA PHE A 6 13.85 -2.63 -7.85
C PHE A 6 12.37 -2.54 -7.47
N GLU A 7 11.48 -2.41 -8.46
CA GLU A 7 10.03 -2.46 -8.26
C GLU A 7 9.60 -3.77 -7.60
N GLN A 8 10.07 -4.91 -8.11
CA GLN A 8 9.74 -6.21 -7.55
C GLN A 8 10.19 -6.33 -6.09
N HIS A 9 11.40 -5.88 -5.77
CA HIS A 9 11.90 -5.91 -4.39
C HIS A 9 11.04 -5.05 -3.45
N LEU A 10 10.64 -3.85 -3.87
CA LEU A 10 9.76 -2.99 -3.07
C LEU A 10 8.36 -3.60 -2.91
N LEU A 11 7.84 -4.29 -3.93
CA LEU A 11 6.59 -5.04 -3.85
C LEU A 11 6.67 -6.21 -2.86
N ASP A 12 7.80 -6.91 -2.78
CA ASP A 12 8.00 -7.98 -1.79
C ASP A 12 7.99 -7.41 -0.36
N VAL A 13 8.66 -6.27 -0.14
CA VAL A 13 8.63 -5.57 1.17
C VAL A 13 7.22 -5.05 1.48
N TYR A 14 6.49 -4.56 0.48
CA TYR A 14 5.09 -4.15 0.62
C TYR A 14 4.22 -5.32 1.09
N GLN A 15 4.37 -6.52 0.51
CA GLN A 15 3.60 -7.70 0.92
C GLN A 15 3.86 -8.07 2.39
N GLU A 16 5.11 -7.98 2.85
CA GLU A 16 5.44 -8.17 4.26
C GLU A 16 4.82 -7.09 5.15
N ALA A 17 4.86 -5.81 4.73
CA ALA A 17 4.21 -4.73 5.46
C ALA A 17 2.69 -4.96 5.61
N ILE A 18 2.03 -5.47 4.56
CA ILE A 18 0.61 -5.86 4.61
C ILE A 18 0.39 -7.03 5.59
N ARG A 19 1.23 -8.07 5.55
CA ARG A 19 1.15 -9.21 6.49
C ARG A 19 1.25 -8.77 7.95
N PHE A 20 2.13 -7.83 8.26
CA PHE A 20 2.29 -7.26 9.60
C PHE A 20 1.35 -6.09 9.90
N ARG A 21 0.39 -5.78 9.01
CA ARG A 21 -0.57 -4.67 9.11
C ARG A 21 0.09 -3.30 9.33
N LYS A 22 1.29 -3.12 8.78
CA LYS A 22 2.05 -1.87 8.79
C LYS A 22 1.56 -0.96 7.64
N TRP A 23 0.30 -0.53 7.70
CA TRP A 23 -0.38 0.16 6.59
C TRP A 23 0.31 1.45 6.12
N ALA A 24 0.82 2.27 7.06
CA ALA A 24 1.55 3.49 6.72
C ALA A 24 2.87 3.18 5.96
N VAL A 25 3.55 2.10 6.33
CA VAL A 25 4.76 1.65 5.63
C VAL A 25 4.42 1.17 4.23
N ALA A 26 3.33 0.40 4.11
CA ALA A 26 2.84 -0.08 2.81
C ALA A 26 2.49 1.08 1.86
N GLU A 27 1.85 2.14 2.36
CA GLU A 27 1.57 3.37 1.59
C GLU A 27 2.85 4.07 1.13
N HIS A 28 3.80 4.31 2.05
CA HIS A 28 5.07 4.97 1.70
C HIS A 28 5.90 4.18 0.67
N LEU A 29 5.85 2.84 0.72
CA LEU A 29 6.53 2.00 -0.27
C LEU A 29 5.95 2.19 -1.67
N LEU A 30 4.62 2.27 -1.81
CA LEU A 30 4.00 2.52 -3.12
C LEU A 30 4.34 3.91 -3.66
N CYS A 31 4.32 4.94 -2.81
CA CYS A 31 4.76 6.28 -3.22
C CYS A 31 6.22 6.31 -3.69
N ALA A 32 7.11 5.53 -3.04
CA ALA A 32 8.51 5.44 -3.45
C ALA A 32 8.67 4.73 -4.81
N ILE A 33 7.87 3.68 -5.07
CA ILE A 33 7.84 2.99 -6.37
C ILE A 33 7.42 3.97 -7.47
N GLU A 34 6.35 4.73 -7.28
CA GLU A 34 5.87 5.73 -8.25
C GLU A 34 6.87 6.84 -8.48
N ALA A 35 7.48 7.38 -7.42
CA ALA A 35 8.48 8.44 -7.54
C ALA A 35 9.76 8.00 -8.27
N CYS A 36 10.03 6.70 -8.29
CA CYS A 36 11.17 6.10 -9.00
C CYS A 36 10.82 5.70 -10.45
N ALA A 37 9.54 5.70 -10.83
CA ALA A 37 9.12 5.42 -12.19
C ALA A 37 9.43 6.61 -13.11
N PRO A 38 9.78 6.36 -14.40
CA PRO A 38 9.84 7.43 -15.39
C PRO A 38 8.50 8.16 -15.49
N ALA A 39 8.52 9.49 -15.64
CA ALA A 39 7.30 10.32 -15.62
C ALA A 39 6.24 9.92 -16.67
N GLU A 40 6.64 9.28 -17.77
CA GLU A 40 5.76 8.82 -18.84
C GLU A 40 5.44 7.32 -18.76
N ALA A 41 6.01 6.60 -17.79
CA ALA A 41 5.74 5.18 -17.63
C ALA A 41 4.36 4.98 -17.02
N PRO A 42 3.50 4.13 -17.61
CA PRO A 42 2.24 3.78 -17.00
C PRO A 42 2.47 3.03 -15.68
N ILE A 43 1.57 3.22 -14.73
CA ILE A 43 1.56 2.46 -13.48
C ILE A 43 1.43 0.97 -13.81
N SER A 44 2.30 0.15 -13.23
CA SER A 44 2.25 -1.29 -13.44
C SER A 44 0.97 -1.89 -12.85
N ALA A 45 0.50 -2.99 -13.43
CA ALA A 45 -0.69 -3.69 -12.93
C ALA A 45 -0.54 -4.12 -11.46
N SER A 46 0.69 -4.45 -11.04
CA SER A 46 1.02 -4.83 -9.66
C SER A 46 0.84 -3.65 -8.70
N VAL A 47 1.33 -2.47 -9.05
CA VAL A 47 1.18 -1.25 -8.24
C VAL A 47 -0.28 -0.81 -8.16
N ALA A 48 -1.01 -0.85 -9.28
CA ALA A 48 -2.44 -0.54 -9.30
C ALA A 48 -3.27 -1.49 -8.40
N SER A 49 -2.96 -2.79 -8.44
CA SER A 49 -3.56 -3.78 -7.55
C SER A 49 -3.25 -3.49 -6.07
N ALA A 50 -2.00 -3.11 -5.75
CA ALA A 50 -1.59 -2.76 -4.40
C ALA A 50 -2.36 -1.54 -3.85
N TYR A 51 -2.57 -0.51 -4.66
CA TYR A 51 -3.41 0.64 -4.27
C TYR A 51 -4.86 0.25 -3.97
N SER A 52 -5.41 -0.69 -4.73
CA SER A 52 -6.77 -1.18 -4.50
C SER A 52 -6.91 -1.86 -3.13
N VAL A 53 -5.87 -2.57 -2.68
CA VAL A 53 -5.81 -3.19 -1.34
C VAL A 53 -5.79 -2.12 -0.24
N LEU A 54 -4.98 -1.06 -0.41
CA LEU A 54 -4.94 0.05 0.56
C LEU A 54 -6.25 0.82 0.61
N ALA A 55 -6.87 1.09 -0.55
CA ALA A 55 -8.17 1.74 -0.63
C ALA A 55 -9.26 0.92 0.09
N ALA A 56 -9.26 -0.40 -0.10
CA ALA A 56 -10.17 -1.30 0.61
C ALA A 56 -9.93 -1.32 2.13
N GLU A 57 -8.67 -1.24 2.58
CA GLU A 57 -8.34 -1.12 4.02
C GLU A 57 -8.82 0.22 4.58
N ALA A 58 -8.61 1.33 3.87
CA ALA A 58 -9.02 2.67 4.31
C ALA A 58 -10.54 2.79 4.49
N GLN A 59 -11.31 2.02 3.71
CA GLN A 59 -12.77 1.94 3.84
C GLN A 59 -13.24 1.07 5.01
N LYS A 60 -12.38 0.25 5.61
CA LYS A 60 -12.78 -0.54 6.78
C LYS A 60 -13.12 0.44 7.90
N PRO A 61 -14.35 0.40 8.45
CA PRO A 61 -14.69 1.24 9.58
C PRO A 61 -13.69 0.91 10.69
N ARG A 62 -12.83 1.87 11.01
CA ARG A 62 -12.04 1.81 12.24
C ARG A 62 -13.08 1.64 13.32
N ARG A 63 -13.14 0.46 13.95
CA ARG A 63 -13.99 0.23 15.11
C ARG A 63 -13.48 1.17 16.20
N CYS A 64 -13.92 2.43 16.16
CA CYS A 64 -13.88 3.32 17.28
C CYS A 64 -14.74 2.60 18.32
N GLY A 65 -14.07 1.96 19.27
CA GLY A 65 -14.69 1.53 20.50
C GLY A 65 -15.13 2.76 21.29
N THR A 66 -16.17 3.46 20.85
CA THR A 66 -16.92 4.39 21.69
C THR A 66 -18.06 3.62 22.31
N ARG A 67 -17.68 2.86 23.34
CA ARG A 67 -18.38 2.67 24.61
C ARG A 67 -19.85 3.12 24.58
N SER A 68 -20.78 2.17 24.49
CA SER A 68 -22.18 2.39 24.85
C SER A 68 -22.23 3.04 26.23
N LYS A 69 -22.60 4.32 26.27
CA LYS A 69 -23.05 4.96 27.51
C LYS A 69 -24.54 4.67 27.58
N ARG A 70 -24.88 3.65 28.36
CA ARG A 70 -26.24 3.33 28.79
C ARG A 70 -26.33 3.93 30.19
N ASP A 71 -26.96 5.09 30.33
CA ASP A 71 -27.58 5.64 31.54
C ASP A 71 -28.61 6.68 31.11
#